data_AF-A0A8S9LGN6-F1
#
_entry.id   AF-A0A8S9LGN6-F1
#
_cell.length_a   1.000
_cell.length_b   1.000
_cell.length_c   1.000
_cell.angle_alpha   90.00
_cell.angle_beta   90.00
_cell.angle_gamma   90.00
#
_symmetry.space_group_name_H-M   'P 1'
#
loop_
_entity.id
_entity.type
_entity.pdbx_description
1 polymer ?
#
loop_
_entity_poly.entity_id
_entity_poly.type
_entity_poly.pdbx_seq_one_letter_code
_entity_poly.pdbx_strand_id
1 'polypeptide(L)' 'MFSKIKAEDEKSSESPSSLILSLPEDVIIDILARLSRFDYPKLSLVSKYFQSLVASPELYARRSLLACTEDFVYVVLDD' A
#
# COMPACT_ATOMS: atom_id res chain seq x y z
N MET A 1 43.96 12.68 3.64
CA MET A 1 44.05 11.54 2.70
C MET A 1 43.99 10.27 3.53
N PHE A 2 42.86 9.56 3.52
CA PHE A 2 42.74 8.23 4.11
C PHE A 2 42.03 7.35 3.07
N SER A 3 42.72 6.29 2.69
CA SER A 3 42.38 5.41 1.59
C SER A 3 41.30 4.40 1.99
N LYS A 4 40.35 4.22 1.07
CA LYS A 4 39.54 3.02 0.75
C LYS A 4 39.79 1.75 1.56
N ILE A 5 38.71 1.16 2.09
CA ILE A 5 38.53 -0.30 2.12
C ILE A 5 37.09 -0.63 1.74
N LYS A 6 36.97 -1.53 0.76
CA LYS A 6 35.78 -2.12 0.17
C LYS A 6 35.37 -3.33 1.01
N ALA A 7 34.08 -3.50 1.30
CA ALA A 7 33.52 -4.77 1.75
C ALA A 7 32.14 -4.94 1.09
N GLU A 8 32.13 -5.72 0.01
CA GLU A 8 30.94 -6.41 -0.47
C GLU A 8 30.91 -7.74 0.29
N ASP A 9 29.80 -8.07 0.94
CA ASP A 9 29.39 -9.46 1.12
C ASP A 9 27.87 -9.52 1.22
N GLU A 10 27.32 -10.36 0.36
CA GLU A 10 25.91 -10.61 0.13
C GLU A 10 25.25 -11.36 1.31
N LYS A 11 23.91 -11.35 1.23
CA LYS A 11 23.00 -12.44 1.62
C LYS A 11 22.35 -12.30 3.00
N SER A 12 21.13 -11.74 2.98
CA SER A 12 20.11 -12.09 3.97
C SER A 12 18.72 -12.11 3.32
N SER A 13 18.14 -13.30 3.28
CA SER A 13 16.70 -13.56 3.15
C SER A 13 15.99 -13.06 1.88
N GLU A 14 15.95 -13.90 0.84
CA GLU A 14 14.86 -13.89 -0.13
C GLU A 14 13.55 -14.32 0.57
N SER A 15 12.96 -13.41 1.33
CA SER A 15 11.49 -13.39 1.45
C SER A 15 10.96 -13.11 0.05
N PRO A 16 9.85 -13.70 -0.41
CA PRO A 16 9.27 -13.32 -1.69
C PRO A 16 9.04 -11.82 -1.62
N SER A 17 9.85 -11.07 -2.36
CA SER A 17 9.70 -9.64 -2.50
C SER A 17 8.30 -9.48 -3.04
N SER A 18 7.37 -9.11 -2.16
CA SER A 18 5.95 -9.04 -2.48
C SER A 18 5.85 -8.15 -3.71
N LEU A 19 5.52 -8.75 -4.86
CA LEU A 19 5.68 -8.13 -6.18
C LEU A 19 4.96 -6.78 -6.24
N ILE A 20 3.90 -6.62 -5.45
CA ILE A 20 3.16 -5.36 -5.33
C ILE A 20 4.01 -4.25 -4.69
N LEU A 21 4.89 -4.55 -3.73
CA LEU A 21 5.79 -3.56 -3.10
C LEU A 21 6.96 -3.13 -4.01
N SER A 22 7.13 -3.77 -5.17
CA SER A 22 8.11 -3.32 -6.18
C SER A 22 7.57 -2.21 -7.10
N LEU A 23 6.26 -1.95 -7.05
CA LEU A 23 5.61 -0.91 -7.83
C LEU A 23 5.78 0.46 -7.15
N PRO A 24 5.80 1.55 -7.94
CA PRO A 24 5.67 2.89 -7.38
C PRO A 24 4.36 3.03 -6.59
N GLU A 25 4.41 3.72 -5.46
CA GLU A 25 3.27 3.89 -4.54
C GLU A 25 2.03 4.47 -5.25
N ASP A 26 2.22 5.46 -6.11
CA ASP A 26 1.14 6.06 -6.92
C ASP A 26 0.38 5.04 -7.77
N VAL A 27 1.10 4.03 -8.32
CA VAL A 27 0.51 2.97 -9.13
C VAL A 27 -0.29 2.02 -8.26
N ILE A 28 0.22 1.69 -7.07
CA ILE A 28 -0.50 0.87 -6.10
C ILE A 28 -1.80 1.57 -5.68
N ILE A 29 -1.74 2.86 -5.38
CA ILE A 29 -2.91 3.67 -5.01
C ILE A 29 -3.93 3.70 -6.16
N ASP A 30 -3.50 3.88 -7.40
CA ASP A 30 -4.43 3.89 -8.56
C ASP A 30 -5.10 2.51 -8.76
N ILE A 31 -4.35 1.41 -8.55
CA ILE A 31 -4.91 0.06 -8.58
C ILE A 31 -5.95 -0.11 -7.46
N LEU A 32 -5.58 0.22 -6.22
CA LEU A 32 -6.48 0.10 -5.06
C LEU A 32 -7.72 0.97 -5.16
N ALA A 33 -7.59 2.18 -5.72
CA ALA A 33 -8.70 3.09 -5.93
C ALA A 33 -9.76 2.51 -6.89
N ARG A 34 -9.36 1.63 -7.81
CA ARG A 34 -10.27 0.95 -8.74
C ARG A 34 -10.90 -0.32 -8.17
N LEU A 35 -10.38 -0.85 -7.07
CA LEU A 35 -10.94 -2.02 -6.40
C LEU A 35 -12.20 -1.66 -5.62
N SER A 36 -13.03 -2.67 -5.35
CA SER A 36 -14.22 -2.46 -4.52
C SER A 36 -13.86 -2.25 -3.06
N ARG A 37 -14.58 -1.35 -2.39
CA ARG A 37 -14.40 -1.10 -0.94
C ARG A 37 -14.62 -2.34 -0.08
N PHE A 38 -15.39 -3.32 -0.54
CA PHE A 38 -15.60 -4.57 0.18
C PHE A 38 -14.34 -5.43 0.33
N ASP A 39 -13.32 -5.21 -0.50
CA ASP A 39 -12.06 -5.95 -0.41
C ASP A 39 -11.01 -5.27 0.46
N TYR A 40 -11.24 -4.02 0.86
CA TYR A 40 -10.30 -3.25 1.69
C TYR A 40 -10.01 -3.90 3.04
N PRO A 41 -11.01 -4.40 3.80
CA PRO A 41 -10.73 -5.11 5.05
C PRO A 41 -9.83 -6.34 4.84
N LYS A 42 -9.99 -7.07 3.73
CA LYS A 42 -9.15 -8.22 3.42
C LYS A 42 -7.73 -7.80 3.06
N LEU A 43 -7.59 -6.74 2.26
CA LEU A 43 -6.27 -6.21 1.87
C LEU A 43 -5.49 -5.69 3.07
N SER A 44 -6.14 -5.04 4.02
CA SER A 44 -5.51 -4.59 5.26
C SER A 44 -4.90 -5.73 6.09
N LEU A 45 -5.38 -6.97 5.92
CA LEU A 45 -4.83 -8.14 6.62
C LEU A 45 -3.59 -8.74 5.94
N VAL A 46 -3.29 -8.35 4.70
CA VAL A 46 -2.16 -8.92 3.93
C VAL A 46 -0.83 -8.41 4.48
N SER A 47 -0.74 -7.12 4.80
CA SER A 47 0.47 -6.53 5.37
C SER A 47 0.17 -5.22 6.10
N LYS A 48 1.09 -4.81 6.99
CA LYS A 48 1.04 -3.49 7.65
C LYS A 48 1.03 -2.33 6.64
N TYR A 49 1.68 -2.51 5.49
CA TYR A 49 1.72 -1.52 4.41
C TYR A 49 0.33 -1.33 3.78
N PHE A 50 -0.37 -2.42 3.44
CA PHE A 50 -1.74 -2.30 2.92
C PHE A 50 -2.71 -1.77 3.96
N GLN A 51 -2.51 -2.13 5.24
CA GLN A 51 -3.30 -1.55 6.33
C GLN A 51 -3.16 -0.03 6.38
N SER A 52 -1.93 0.50 6.35
CA SER A 52 -1.70 1.95 6.34
C SER A 52 -2.23 2.60 5.06
N LEU A 53 -2.11 1.93 3.91
CA LEU A 53 -2.52 2.47 2.62
C LEU A 53 -4.05 2.58 2.50
N VAL A 54 -4.78 1.57 2.98
CA VAL A 54 -6.26 1.56 3.02
C VAL A 54 -6.82 2.61 3.99
N ALA A 55 -6.09 2.90 5.08
CA ALA A 55 -6.45 3.94 6.03
C ALA A 55 -6.09 5.36 5.56
N SER A 56 -5.27 5.49 4.51
CA SER A 56 -4.80 6.78 4.02
C SER A 56 -5.93 7.58 3.35
N PRO A 57 -6.06 8.90 3.62
CA PRO A 57 -7.01 9.76 2.92
C PRO A 57 -6.70 9.89 1.42
N GLU A 58 -5.45 9.67 1.01
CA GLU A 58 -5.00 9.80 -0.38
C GLU A 58 -5.72 8.83 -1.32
N LEU A 59 -5.94 7.59 -0.87
CA LEU A 59 -6.69 6.59 -1.62
C LEU A 59 -8.11 7.11 -1.91
N TYR A 60 -8.80 7.65 -0.91
CA TYR A 60 -10.17 8.13 -1.06
C TYR A 60 -10.24 9.39 -1.94
N ALA A 61 -9.23 10.27 -1.86
CA ALA A 61 -9.11 11.38 -2.80
C ALA A 61 -8.94 10.88 -4.25
N ARG A 62 -8.09 9.87 -4.47
CA ARG A 62 -7.87 9.27 -5.80
C ARG A 62 -9.14 8.64 -6.36
N ARG A 63 -9.90 7.92 -5.53
CA ARG A 63 -11.21 7.37 -5.91
C ARG A 63 -12.19 8.46 -6.36
N SER A 64 -12.24 9.56 -5.62
CA SER A 64 -13.10 10.69 -5.97
C SER A 64 -12.73 11.28 -7.34
N LEU A 65 -11.44 11.38 -7.64
CA LEU A 65 -10.95 11.84 -8.95
C LEU A 65 -11.26 10.86 -10.09
N LEU A 66 -11.23 9.56 -9.82
CA LEU A 66 -11.55 8.51 -10.79
C LEU A 66 -13.07 8.29 -10.97
N ALA A 67 -13.92 9.02 -10.24
CA ALA A 67 -15.37 8.83 -10.20
C ALA A 67 -15.80 7.39 -9.82
N CYS A 68 -14.97 6.68 -9.04
CA CYS A 68 -15.26 5.34 -8.53
C CYS A 68 -16.24 5.43 -7.35
N THR A 69 -17.51 5.64 -7.68
CA THR A 69 -18.62 5.67 -6.73
C THR A 69 -19.14 4.25 -6.50
N GLU A 70 -19.31 3.89 -5.24
CA GLU A 70 -19.91 2.62 -4.81
C GLU A 70 -20.80 2.93 -3.60
N ASP A 71 -21.89 2.21 -3.40
CA ASP A 71 -22.66 2.37 -2.16
C ASP A 71 -21.93 1.67 -1.00
N PHE A 72 -21.56 2.45 0.03
CA PHE A 72 -20.87 1.92 1.21
C PHE A 72 -21.27 2.71 2.45
N VAL A 73 -21.53 2.01 3.55
CA VAL A 73 -21.91 2.61 4.82
C VAL A 73 -20.68 2.76 5.70
N TYR A 74 -20.43 3.97 6.20
CA TYR A 74 -19.41 4.22 7.19
C TYR A 74 -20.04 4.17 8.59
N VAL A 75 -19.43 3.39 9.48
CA VAL A 75 -19.77 3.38 10.91
C VAL A 75 -18.62 4.08 11.63
N VAL A 76 -18.91 5.23 12.22
CA VAL A 76 -17.99 5.93 13.11
C VAL A 76 -18.27 5.44 14.52
N LEU A 77 -17.24 4.90 15.17
CA LEU A 77 -17.28 4.58 16.59
C LEU A 77 -16.72 5.80 17.32
N ASP A 78 -17.55 6.42 18.15
CA ASP A 78 -17.19 7.51 19.06
C ASP A 78 -17.21 6.91 20.47
N ASP A 79 -16.13 7.06 21.24
CA ASP A 79 -16.01 6.63 22.64
C ASP A 79 -16.52 7.70 23.61
#